data_AF-A0A817ESJ0-F1
#
_entry.id   AF-A0A817ESJ0-F1
#
_cell.length_a   1.000
_cell.length_b   1.000
_cell.length_c   1.000
_cell.angle_alpha   90.00
_cell.angle_beta   90.00
_cell.angle_gamma   90.00
#
_symmetry.space_group_name_H-M   'P 1'
#
loop_
_entity.id
_entity.type
_entity.pdbx_description
1 polymer ?
#
loop_
_entity_poly.entity_id
_entity_poly.type
_entity_poly.pdbx_seq_one_letter_code
_entity_poly.pdbx_strand_id
1 'polypeptide(L)'
;MQCHVCYENNNILYKCAKCRIKYCSVACFQKHKSSAPIIQTQLPIELGDDEESDRLPMNVLERIDQSNEVLELLKNRHLRTMIKALDRSINPADDMQKAMMEPIFVQFVDQLLMIVEKKDT
;
A
#
# COMPACT_ATOMS: atom_id res chain seq x y z
N MET A 1 -31.53 8.55 -1.09
CA MET A 1 -30.32 7.94 -1.68
C MET A 1 -29.29 9.05 -1.81
N GLN A 2 -28.09 8.85 -1.28
CA GLN A 2 -27.09 9.91 -1.12
C GLN A 2 -25.93 9.70 -2.10
N CYS A 3 -25.39 10.78 -2.66
CA CYS A 3 -24.19 10.72 -3.48
C CYS A 3 -22.99 10.39 -2.59
N HIS A 4 -22.21 9.37 -2.93
CA HIS A 4 -21.04 9.00 -2.12
C HIS A 4 -19.88 10.02 -2.20
N VAL A 5 -19.96 10.98 -3.12
CA VAL A 5 -18.88 11.95 -3.36
C VAL A 5 -19.17 13.28 -2.68
N CYS A 6 -20.36 13.85 -2.86
CA CYS A 6 -20.75 15.12 -2.24
C CYS A 6 -21.61 14.96 -0.99
N TYR A 7 -22.02 13.73 -0.64
CA TYR A 7 -22.88 13.45 0.50
C TYR A 7 -24.22 14.20 0.48
N GLU A 8 -24.65 14.66 -0.69
CA GLU A 8 -25.97 15.28 -0.85
C GLU A 8 -27.01 14.23 -1.26
N ASN A 9 -28.22 14.41 -0.76
CA ASN A 9 -29.40 13.61 -1.11
C ASN A 9 -29.98 14.10 -2.43
N ASN A 10 -29.30 13.77 -3.52
CA ASN A 10 -29.63 14.20 -4.88
C ASN A 10 -30.09 13.03 -5.77
N ASN A 11 -30.60 13.35 -6.97
CA ASN A 11 -30.93 12.38 -8.01
C ASN A 11 -29.69 11.58 -8.43
N ILE A 12 -29.59 10.34 -7.96
CA ILE A 12 -28.52 9.41 -8.30
C ILE A 12 -28.75 8.86 -9.71
N LEU A 13 -28.12 9.50 -10.70
CA LEU A 13 -28.29 9.16 -12.12
C LEU A 13 -27.19 8.24 -12.65
N TYR A 14 -26.05 8.15 -11.94
CA TYR A 14 -24.86 7.52 -12.47
C TYR A 14 -24.24 6.51 -11.48
N LYS A 15 -23.54 5.52 -12.04
CA LYS A 15 -22.93 4.41 -11.30
C LYS A 15 -21.57 4.05 -11.90
N CYS A 16 -20.57 3.83 -11.05
CA CYS A 16 -19.24 3.41 -11.48
C CYS A 16 -19.26 1.92 -11.89
N ALA A 17 -18.68 1.58 -13.03
CA ALA A 17 -18.57 0.18 -13.47
C ALA A 17 -17.61 -0.65 -12.59
N LYS A 18 -16.55 -0.02 -12.06
CA LYS A 18 -15.52 -0.67 -11.24
C LYS A 18 -15.98 -0.88 -9.78
N CYS A 19 -16.33 0.21 -9.11
CA CYS A 19 -16.64 0.18 -7.67
C CYS A 19 -18.14 0.02 -7.37
N ARG A 20 -19.01 0.05 -8.39
CA ARG A 20 -20.49 0.01 -8.25
C ARG A 20 -21.11 1.13 -7.38
N ILE A 21 -20.29 2.09 -6.93
CA ILE A 21 -20.70 3.28 -6.17
C ILE A 21 -21.59 4.18 -7.04
N LYS A 22 -22.57 4.78 -6.36
CA LYS A 22 -23.63 5.63 -6.90
C LYS A 22 -23.34 7.11 -6.65
N TYR A 23 -23.57 7.96 -7.65
CA TYR A 23 -23.32 9.40 -7.55
C TYR A 23 -24.30 10.22 -8.40
N CYS A 24 -24.40 11.52 -8.09
CA CYS A 24 -25.42 12.40 -8.65
C CYS A 24 -25.05 13.02 -10.01
N SER A 25 -23.76 13.14 -10.36
CA SER A 25 -23.33 13.86 -11.56
C SER A 25 -22.00 13.37 -12.13
N VAL A 26 -21.71 13.75 -13.39
CA VAL A 26 -20.42 13.51 -14.05
C VAL A 26 -19.27 14.20 -13.30
N ALA A 27 -19.50 15.36 -12.69
CA ALA A 27 -18.49 16.01 -11.85
C ALA A 27 -18.15 15.16 -10.62
N CYS A 28 -19.15 14.52 -9.99
CA CYS A 28 -18.92 13.56 -8.92
C CYS A 28 -18.22 12.29 -9.42
N PHE A 29 -18.52 11.82 -10.64
CA PHE A 29 -17.78 10.71 -11.26
C PHE A 29 -16.30 11.01 -11.41
N GLN A 30 -15.95 12.18 -11.92
CA GLN A 30 -14.57 12.56 -12.15
C GLN A 30 -13.81 12.70 -10.83
N LYS A 31 -14.43 13.34 -9.82
CA LYS A 31 -13.86 13.37 -8.45
C LYS A 31 -13.66 11.97 -7.88
N HIS A 32 -14.64 11.08 -8.03
CA HIS A 32 -14.49 9.67 -7.65
C HIS A 32 -13.38 8.97 -8.43
N LYS A 33 -13.22 9.21 -9.73
CA LYS A 33 -12.17 8.60 -10.56
C LYS A 33 -10.78 9.05 -10.13
N SER A 34 -10.63 10.31 -9.74
CA SER A 34 -9.36 10.88 -9.27
C SER A 34 -9.06 10.56 -7.80
N SER A 35 -10.08 10.29 -6.98
CA SER A 35 -9.95 9.99 -5.54
C SER A 35 -10.32 8.55 -5.19
N ALA A 36 -10.49 7.66 -6.17
CA ALA A 36 -10.89 6.30 -5.90
C ALA A 36 -9.84 5.70 -4.98
N PRO A 37 -10.20 5.19 -3.78
CA PRO A 37 -9.32 4.24 -3.14
C PRO A 37 -9.13 3.16 -4.19
N ILE A 38 -7.87 2.89 -4.54
CA ILE A 38 -7.52 1.65 -5.21
C ILE A 38 -7.96 0.60 -4.20
N ILE A 39 -9.21 0.16 -4.31
CA ILE A 39 -9.65 -1.07 -3.68
C ILE A 39 -8.81 -2.09 -4.43
N GLN A 40 -7.64 -2.40 -3.85
CA GLN A 40 -6.96 -3.67 -4.04
C GLN A 40 -7.94 -4.72 -3.53
N THR A 41 -8.97 -4.92 -4.35
CA THR A 41 -9.68 -6.17 -4.44
C THR A 41 -8.54 -7.16 -4.67
N GLN A 42 -8.49 -8.21 -3.89
CA GLN A 42 -7.61 -9.36 -4.09
C GLN A 42 -7.93 -10.00 -5.46
N LEU A 43 -7.68 -9.29 -6.56
CA LEU A 43 -7.45 -9.90 -7.84
C LEU A 43 -6.07 -10.55 -7.72
N PRO A 44 -5.93 -11.83 -8.11
CA PRO A 44 -4.63 -12.39 -8.37
C PRO A 44 -3.92 -11.41 -9.29
N ILE A 45 -2.85 -10.82 -8.79
CA ILE A 45 -2.02 -9.95 -9.58
C ILE A 45 -1.36 -10.90 -10.58
N GLU A 46 -1.90 -11.01 -11.79
CA GLU A 46 -1.21 -11.66 -12.90
C GLU A 46 -0.06 -10.73 -13.30
N LEU A 47 1.00 -10.78 -12.52
CA LEU A 47 2.31 -10.26 -12.88
C LEU A 47 2.96 -11.30 -13.79
N GLY A 48 3.56 -10.85 -14.88
CA GLY A 48 4.31 -11.75 -15.75
C GLY A 48 5.43 -12.46 -14.98
N ASP A 49 5.81 -13.65 -15.47
CA ASP A 49 6.80 -14.59 -14.91
C ASP A 49 8.14 -13.99 -14.40
N ASP A 50 8.47 -12.73 -14.67
CA ASP A 50 9.71 -12.07 -14.24
C ASP A 50 9.64 -11.44 -12.82
N GLU A 51 8.46 -11.13 -12.27
CA GLU A 51 8.32 -10.44 -10.96
C GLU A 51 8.28 -11.38 -9.75
N GLU A 52 8.36 -12.70 -9.95
CA GLU A 52 8.40 -13.67 -8.85
C GLU A 52 9.76 -13.64 -8.12
N SER A 53 10.84 -13.19 -8.79
CA SER A 53 12.19 -13.08 -8.23
C SER A 53 12.34 -11.96 -7.19
N ASP A 54 11.57 -10.87 -7.31
CA ASP A 54 11.68 -9.72 -6.41
C ASP A 54 10.82 -9.88 -5.14
N ARG A 55 10.06 -10.98 -5.04
CA ARG A 55 9.23 -11.28 -3.88
C ARG A 55 10.01 -12.10 -2.86
N LEU A 56 9.82 -11.77 -1.59
CA LEU A 56 10.38 -12.58 -0.51
C LEU A 56 9.60 -13.89 -0.35
N PRO A 57 10.27 -15.06 -0.29
CA PRO A 57 9.61 -16.33 -0.05
C PRO A 57 9.14 -16.41 1.40
N MET A 58 8.15 -17.29 1.66
CA MET A 58 7.48 -17.38 2.95
C MET A 58 8.46 -17.66 4.12
N ASN A 59 9.49 -18.48 3.90
CA ASN A 59 10.51 -18.78 4.92
C ASN A 59 11.29 -17.54 5.36
N VAL A 60 11.53 -16.57 4.45
CA VAL A 60 12.20 -15.31 4.80
C VAL A 60 11.26 -14.40 5.58
N LEU A 61 9.97 -14.39 5.24
CA LEU A 61 8.96 -13.64 5.99
C LEU A 61 8.81 -14.17 7.42
N GLU A 62 8.85 -15.50 7.63
CA GLU A 62 8.85 -16.09 8.97
C GLU A 62 10.09 -15.70 9.78
N ARG A 63 11.26 -15.62 9.14
CA ARG A 63 12.48 -15.14 9.80
C ARG A 63 12.39 -13.66 10.19
N ILE A 64 11.74 -12.84 9.37
CA ILE A 64 11.46 -11.44 9.69
C ILE A 64 10.52 -11.34 10.90
N ASP A 65 9.47 -12.16 10.95
CA ASP A 65 8.51 -12.20 12.07
C ASP A 65 9.16 -12.62 13.40
N GLN A 66 10.14 -13.52 13.34
CA GLN A 66 10.89 -13.97 14.52
C GLN A 66 12.03 -13.01 14.94
N SER A 67 12.34 -11.99 14.12
CA SER A 67 13.44 -11.07 14.41
C SER A 67 13.03 -10.03 15.44
N ASN A 68 13.56 -10.17 16.66
CA ASN A 68 13.37 -9.17 17.71
C ASN A 68 13.85 -7.78 17.29
N GLU A 69 14.94 -7.67 16.53
CA GLU A 69 15.47 -6.35 16.09
C GLU A 69 14.46 -5.62 15.21
N VAL A 70 13.84 -6.32 14.26
CA VAL A 70 12.80 -5.76 13.39
C VAL A 70 11.54 -5.43 14.18
N LEU A 71 11.12 -6.33 15.08
CA LEU A 71 9.95 -6.11 15.93
C LEU A 71 10.13 -4.90 16.87
N GLU A 72 11.31 -4.72 17.46
CA GLU A 72 11.64 -3.55 18.28
C GLU A 72 11.55 -2.25 17.47
N LEU A 73 12.09 -2.22 16.24
CA LEU A 73 11.96 -1.06 15.36
C LEU A 73 10.50 -0.79 15.02
N LEU A 74 9.71 -1.84 14.76
CA LEU A 74 8.27 -1.73 14.49
C LEU A 74 7.44 -1.26 15.69
N LYS A 75 7.96 -1.27 16.93
CA LYS A 75 7.28 -0.58 18.04
C LYS A 75 7.22 0.93 17.84
N ASN A 76 8.13 1.49 17.04
CA ASN A 76 8.14 2.92 16.74
C ASN A 76 6.91 3.30 15.89
N ARG A 77 6.03 4.13 16.46
CA ARG A 77 4.81 4.61 15.79
C ARG A 77 5.09 5.36 14.49
N HIS A 78 6.18 6.14 14.43
CA HIS A 78 6.54 6.91 13.26
C HIS A 78 6.90 6.00 12.09
N LEU A 79 7.76 5.00 12.34
CA LEU A 79 8.11 3.99 11.35
C LEU A 79 6.87 3.27 10.78
N ARG A 80 5.97 2.79 11.64
CA ARG A 80 4.72 2.15 11.19
C ARG A 80 3.85 3.06 10.34
N THR A 81 3.87 4.37 10.61
CA THR A 81 3.10 5.36 9.85
C THR A 81 3.70 5.54 8.47
N MET A 82 5.04 5.61 8.37
CA MET A 82 5.74 5.67 7.09
C MET A 82 5.50 4.44 6.24
N ILE A 83 5.64 3.23 6.81
CA ILE A 83 5.40 1.97 6.09
C ILE A 83 3.97 1.92 5.54
N LYS A 84 2.97 2.29 6.35
CA LYS A 84 1.56 2.35 5.91
C LYS A 84 1.29 3.42 4.85
N ALA A 85 2.05 4.52 4.87
CA ALA A 85 1.93 5.56 3.86
C ALA A 85 2.52 5.09 2.52
N LEU A 86 3.67 4.41 2.56
CA LEU A 86 4.32 3.80 1.39
C LEU A 86 3.42 2.74 0.75
N ASP A 87 2.85 1.84 1.54
CA ASP A 87 1.92 0.78 1.09
C ASP A 87 0.70 1.34 0.34
N ARG A 88 0.27 2.55 0.68
CA ARG A 88 -0.89 3.24 0.08
C ARG A 88 -0.48 4.36 -0.89
N SER A 89 0.81 4.46 -1.21
CA SER A 89 1.31 5.56 -2.02
C SER A 89 0.80 5.48 -3.45
N ILE A 90 0.41 6.63 -3.98
CA ILE A 90 0.07 6.80 -5.40
C ILE A 90 1.35 6.85 -6.24
N ASN A 91 2.47 7.27 -5.63
CA ASN A 91 3.75 7.44 -6.30
C ASN A 91 4.89 6.81 -5.46
N PRO A 92 5.03 5.48 -5.49
CA PRO A 92 5.88 4.74 -4.56
C PRO A 92 7.36 5.06 -4.70
N ALA A 93 7.84 5.42 -5.89
CA ALA A 93 9.26 5.73 -6.12
C ALA A 93 9.68 7.01 -5.35
N ASP A 94 8.92 8.10 -5.50
CA ASP A 94 9.21 9.36 -4.81
C ASP A 94 9.02 9.26 -3.30
N ASP A 95 7.99 8.53 -2.86
CA ASP A 95 7.75 8.37 -1.43
C ASP A 95 8.77 7.43 -0.78
N MET A 96 9.24 6.40 -1.51
CA MET A 96 10.36 5.56 -1.06
C MET A 96 11.64 6.38 -0.90
N GLN A 97 11.94 7.27 -1.85
CA GLN A 97 13.11 8.16 -1.75
C GLN A 97 13.03 9.06 -0.52
N LYS A 98 11.86 9.61 -0.20
CA LYS A 98 11.66 10.40 1.02
C LYS A 98 11.83 9.56 2.27
N ALA A 99 11.28 8.35 2.28
CA ALA A 99 11.42 7.44 3.42
C ALA A 99 12.89 7.05 3.65
N MET A 100 13.67 6.87 2.59
CA MET A 100 15.12 6.61 2.66
C MET A 100 15.94 7.78 3.24
N MET A 101 15.37 8.98 3.37
CA MET A 101 16.02 10.09 4.08
C MET A 101 15.86 9.99 5.60
N GLU A 102 14.91 9.17 6.08
CA GLU A 102 14.60 9.04 7.49
C GLU A 102 15.49 7.95 8.12
N PRO A 103 16.30 8.27 9.15
CA PRO A 103 17.29 7.35 9.69
C PRO A 103 16.67 6.08 10.28
N ILE A 104 15.47 6.19 10.85
CA ILE A 104 14.74 5.05 11.41
C ILE A 104 14.24 4.09 10.31
N PHE A 105 13.91 4.61 9.13
CA PHE A 105 13.47 3.80 8.00
C PHE A 105 14.65 3.11 7.34
N VAL A 106 15.78 3.81 7.17
CA VAL A 106 17.02 3.20 6.69
C VAL A 106 17.46 2.08 7.62
N GLN A 107 17.50 2.32 8.93
CA GLN A 107 17.83 1.29 9.92
C GLN A 107 16.90 0.08 9.83
N PHE A 108 15.60 0.30 9.62
CA PHE A 108 14.63 -0.77 9.43
C PHE A 108 14.91 -1.58 8.15
N VAL A 109 15.17 -0.91 7.04
CA VAL A 109 15.49 -1.58 5.76
C VAL A 109 16.79 -2.35 5.86
N ASP A 110 17.83 -1.80 6.49
CA ASP A 110 19.10 -2.50 6.72
C ASP A 110 18.88 -3.79 7.51
N GLN A 111 18.04 -3.76 8.56
CA GLN A 111 17.69 -4.96 9.32
C GLN A 111 16.93 -5.99 8.50
N LEU A 112 16.01 -5.55 7.63
CA LEU A 112 15.31 -6.46 6.70
C LEU A 112 16.31 -7.08 5.72
N LEU A 113 17.17 -6.28 5.09
CA LEU A 113 18.18 -6.75 4.15
C LEU A 113 19.14 -7.73 4.80
N MET A 114 19.59 -7.48 6.02
CA MET A 114 20.41 -8.44 6.77
C MET A 114 19.74 -9.80 6.95
N ILE A 115 18.42 -9.85 7.11
CA ILE A 115 17.67 -11.11 7.23
C ILE A 115 17.51 -11.77 5.87
N VAL A 116 17.25 -11.00 4.81
CA VAL A 116 17.10 -11.50 3.44
C VAL A 116 18.43 -12.03 2.89
N GLU A 117 19.53 -11.32 3.13
CA GLU A 117 20.87 -11.61 2.63
C GLU A 117 21.64 -12.63 3.47
N LYS A 118 21.18 -12.93 4.70
CA LYS A 118 21.62 -14.12 5.46
C LYS A 118 21.15 -15.37 4.72
N LYS A 119 21.86 -15.66 3.63
CA LYS A 119 21.75 -16.80 2.75
C LYS A 119 22.01 -18.04 3.59
N ASP A 120 21.08 -18.98 3.57
CA ASP A 120 21.23 -20.31 4.15
C ASP A 120 22.60 -20.88 3.71
N THR A 121 23.51 -21.07 4.67
CA THR A 121 24.69 -21.93 4.50
C THR A 121 24.26 -23.37 4.75
#